data_AF-A0A354XK67-F1
#
_entry.id   AF-A0A354XK67-F1
#
_cell.length_a   1.000
_cell.length_b   1.000
_cell.length_c   1.000
_cell.angle_alpha   90.00
_cell.angle_beta   90.00
_cell.angle_gamma   90.00
#
_symmetry.space_group_name_H-M   'P 1'
#
loop_
_entity.id
_entity.type
_entity.pdbx_description
1 polymer ?
#
loop_
_entity_poly.entity_id
_entity_poly.type
_entity_poly.pdbx_seq_one_letter_code
_entity_poly.pdbx_strand_id
1 'polypeptide(L)'
;MSQPAPLNPLTLPLHGSRLIEASAGTGKTFTIALLYVRLVLGGQHSEDDTAFVRPLTPPEILVVTFTNAATQELRERIRHRLVEAAAAFRHQGEDSLLLALRSQYPEATWPACARRLELAAEWMDEAAVSTIHSWCYRMLREHAFDSGSLFSLNLENDQQELEQEVVRDYWRTFYYPLDAEALGSITGYWKSPDQLHGQVRKLLAESEALGSPRPAPEQTLSAAQAERSARLAELKAPWPAWLDDLVPALEDAAKRKAFKGQSFNAKSRA
;
A
#
# COMPACT_ATOMS: atom_id res chain seq x y z
N MET A 1 28.71 11.50 -9.50
CA MET A 1 28.01 11.21 -8.23
C MET A 1 28.92 11.69 -7.11
N SER A 2 28.54 12.76 -6.39
CA SER A 2 29.32 13.24 -5.24
C SER A 2 29.28 12.18 -4.13
N GLN A 3 30.43 11.86 -3.56
CA GLN A 3 30.50 10.94 -2.41
C GLN A 3 29.67 11.50 -1.24
N PRO A 4 28.93 10.65 -0.49
CA PRO A 4 28.19 11.10 0.67
C PRO A 4 29.16 11.60 1.73
N ALA A 5 29.07 12.89 2.07
CA ALA A 5 29.82 13.49 3.17
C ALA A 5 29.17 13.11 4.51
N PRO A 6 29.96 12.91 5.60
CA PRO A 6 29.42 12.64 6.91
C PRO A 6 28.48 13.78 7.36
N LEU A 7 27.28 13.41 7.81
CA LEU A 7 26.25 14.37 8.22
C LEU A 7 26.68 15.11 9.49
N ASN A 8 26.73 16.44 9.44
CA ASN A 8 26.74 17.30 10.61
C ASN A 8 25.39 18.04 10.72
N PRO A 9 24.52 17.67 11.68
CA PRO A 9 23.21 18.31 11.82
C PRO A 9 23.27 19.81 12.14
N LEU A 10 24.38 20.32 12.68
CA LEU A 10 24.53 21.73 13.05
C LEU A 10 24.84 22.63 11.85
N THR A 11 25.44 22.07 10.79
CA THR A 11 25.87 22.82 9.60
C THR A 11 25.14 22.39 8.33
N LEU A 12 24.22 21.43 8.41
CA LEU A 12 23.39 21.03 7.29
C LEU A 12 22.56 22.24 6.81
N PRO A 13 22.64 22.65 5.54
CA PRO A 13 21.84 23.78 5.07
C PRO A 13 20.35 23.43 5.04
N LEU A 14 19.52 24.28 5.65
CA LEU A 14 18.08 24.10 5.81
C LEU A 14 17.25 24.73 4.68
N HIS A 15 17.86 24.90 3.50
CA HIS A 15 17.21 25.40 2.29
C HIS A 15 17.42 24.44 1.12
N GLY A 16 16.47 24.49 0.17
CA GLY A 16 16.44 23.59 -0.98
C GLY A 16 16.11 22.14 -0.59
N SER A 17 16.38 21.22 -1.51
CA SER A 17 16.18 19.79 -1.27
C SER A 17 17.46 19.15 -0.73
N ARG A 18 17.34 18.38 0.37
CA ARG A 18 18.43 17.66 1.01
C ARG A 18 18.03 16.21 1.22
N LEU A 19 18.89 15.28 0.80
CA LEU A 19 18.72 13.86 1.06
C LEU A 19 19.70 13.43 2.16
N ILE A 20 19.16 12.85 3.23
CA ILE A 20 19.93 12.31 4.35
C ILE A 20 19.76 10.80 4.35
N GLU A 21 20.85 10.07 4.15
CA GLU A 21 20.87 8.61 4.28
C GLU A 21 21.12 8.22 5.74
N ALA A 22 20.30 7.33 6.29
CA ALA A 22 20.41 6.93 7.68
C ALA A 22 19.92 5.50 7.94
N SER A 23 20.86 4.61 8.26
CA SER A 23 20.62 3.20 8.58
C SER A 23 19.93 3.00 9.93
N ALA A 24 19.51 1.77 10.24
CA ALA A 24 18.95 1.45 11.55
C ALA A 24 19.96 1.81 12.68
N GLY A 25 19.47 2.41 13.76
CA GLY A 25 20.30 2.77 14.91
C GLY A 25 21.16 4.03 14.78
N THR A 26 21.19 4.74 13.64
CA THR A 26 22.09 5.90 13.43
C THR A 26 21.51 7.24 13.92
N GLY A 27 20.58 7.23 14.88
CA GLY A 27 20.02 8.47 15.44
C GLY A 27 19.18 9.31 14.47
N LYS A 28 18.43 8.68 13.55
CA LYS A 28 17.50 9.37 12.63
C LYS A 28 16.59 10.36 13.34
N THR A 29 15.86 9.87 14.33
CA THR A 29 14.86 10.67 15.04
C THR A 29 15.51 11.79 15.85
N PHE A 30 16.69 11.53 16.42
CA PHE A 30 17.51 12.53 17.09
C PHE A 30 17.95 13.65 16.13
N THR A 31 18.40 13.27 14.93
CA THR A 31 18.76 14.22 13.86
C THR A 31 17.58 15.08 13.48
N ILE A 32 16.40 14.48 13.21
CA ILE A 32 15.19 15.24 12.86
C ILE A 32 14.83 16.24 13.96
N ALA A 33 14.85 15.83 15.22
CA ALA A 33 14.53 16.72 16.34
C ALA A 33 15.51 17.89 16.45
N LEU A 34 16.80 17.68 16.19
CA LEU A 34 17.78 18.77 16.17
C LEU A 34 17.62 19.72 14.98
N LEU A 35 17.31 19.20 13.79
CA LEU A 35 16.99 20.05 12.64
C LEU A 35 15.74 20.89 12.91
N TYR A 36 14.74 20.33 13.61
CA TYR A 36 13.55 21.05 14.05
C TYR A 36 13.90 22.21 15.00
N VAL A 37 14.76 21.97 15.99
CA VAL A 37 15.28 23.03 16.88
C VAL A 37 15.94 24.15 16.08
N ARG A 38 16.77 23.82 15.08
CA ARG A 38 17.43 24.81 14.23
C ARG A 38 16.43 25.63 13.40
N LEU A 39 15.39 24.99 12.85
CA LEU A 39 14.31 25.70 12.15
C LEU A 39 13.55 26.67 13.06
N VAL A 40 13.30 26.27 14.31
CA VAL A 40 12.66 27.14 15.32
C VAL A 40 13.56 28.32 15.70
N LEU A 41 14.86 28.11 15.82
CA LEU A 41 15.79 29.18 16.17
C LEU A 41 16.02 30.17 15.02
N GLY A 42 16.02 29.71 13.76
CA GLY A 42 16.39 30.52 12.60
C GLY A 42 17.91 30.72 12.48
N GLY A 43 18.32 31.71 11.69
CA GLY A 43 19.75 32.02 11.48
C GLY A 43 20.44 32.63 12.70
N GLN A 44 21.73 32.30 12.85
CA GLN A 44 22.62 32.84 13.89
C GLN A 44 22.89 34.34 13.67
N HIS A 45 23.00 34.73 12.41
CA HIS A 45 23.28 36.07 11.89
C HIS A 45 22.72 36.21 10.47
N SER A 46 22.68 37.43 9.93
CA SER A 46 22.12 37.72 8.59
C SER A 46 22.81 36.98 7.44
N GLU A 47 24.02 36.48 7.65
CA GLU A 47 24.86 35.79 6.66
C GLU A 47 24.95 34.27 6.89
N ASP A 48 24.15 33.70 7.82
CA ASP A 48 24.11 32.25 8.03
C ASP A 48 23.46 31.54 6.83
N ASP A 49 24.29 31.04 5.92
CA ASP A 49 23.86 30.33 4.71
C ASP A 49 23.25 28.95 5.00
N THR A 50 23.45 28.41 6.20
CA THR A 50 22.94 27.09 6.58
C THR A 50 21.55 27.14 7.20
N ALA A 51 21.09 28.30 7.62
CA ALA A 51 19.82 28.45 8.31
C ALA A 51 18.65 28.75 7.38
N PHE A 52 17.44 28.58 7.90
CA PHE A 52 16.24 29.07 7.23
C PHE A 52 16.16 30.59 7.38
N VAL A 53 15.57 31.27 6.37
CA VAL A 53 15.56 32.74 6.22
C VAL A 53 15.00 33.46 7.46
N ARG A 54 14.15 32.80 8.24
CA ARG A 54 13.59 33.30 9.50
C ARG A 54 13.34 32.17 10.49
N PRO A 55 13.17 32.47 11.79
CA PRO A 55 12.63 31.52 12.75
C PRO A 55 11.24 31.02 12.32
N LEU A 56 10.97 29.74 12.52
CA LEU A 56 9.68 29.09 12.24
C LEU A 56 8.98 28.68 13.53
N THR A 57 7.65 28.63 13.47
CA THR A 57 6.79 28.09 14.52
C THR A 57 6.40 26.65 14.20
N PRO A 58 5.95 25.84 15.19
CA PRO A 58 5.63 24.44 14.94
C PRO A 58 4.60 24.15 13.82
N PRO A 59 3.55 24.97 13.62
CA PRO A 59 2.63 24.81 12.49
C PRO A 59 3.26 25.07 11.12
N GLU A 60 4.38 25.80 11.06
CA GLU A 60 5.08 26.15 9.81
C GLU A 60 6.11 25.09 9.38
N ILE A 61 6.34 24.07 10.21
CA ILE A 61 7.32 22.99 9.95
C ILE A 61 6.56 21.69 9.71
N LEU A 62 6.39 21.33 8.44
CA LEU A 62 5.75 20.08 8.04
C LEU A 62 6.70 18.89 8.24
N VAL A 63 6.25 17.90 9.02
CA VAL A 63 6.93 16.63 9.20
C VAL A 63 5.94 15.49 8.89
N VAL A 64 6.30 14.65 7.92
CA VAL A 64 5.45 13.53 7.49
C VAL A 64 6.12 12.17 7.73
N THR A 65 5.33 11.16 8.12
CA THR A 65 5.81 9.78 8.30
C THR A 65 4.73 8.76 7.89
N PHE A 66 5.04 7.47 7.97
CA PHE A 66 4.17 6.40 7.46
C PHE A 66 3.06 5.98 8.42
N THR A 67 3.29 6.04 9.74
CA THR A 67 2.36 5.47 10.72
C THR A 67 1.96 6.49 11.79
N ASN A 68 0.73 6.35 12.30
CA ASN A 68 0.23 7.19 13.40
C ASN A 68 1.09 7.05 14.66
N ALA A 69 1.59 5.85 14.97
CA ALA A 69 2.51 5.65 16.09
C ALA A 69 3.80 6.46 15.93
N ALA A 70 4.40 6.45 14.73
CA ALA A 70 5.60 7.23 14.44
C ALA A 70 5.33 8.75 14.51
N THR A 71 4.13 9.22 14.15
CA THR A 71 3.79 10.65 14.32
C THR A 71 3.80 11.07 15.79
N GLN A 72 3.23 10.24 16.68
CA GLN A 72 3.17 10.54 18.11
C GLN A 72 4.55 10.49 18.75
N GLU A 73 5.31 9.44 18.46
CA GLU A 73 6.69 9.32 18.93
C GLU A 73 7.55 10.50 18.48
N LEU A 74 7.44 10.90 17.20
CA LEU A 74 8.22 11.99 16.65
C LEU A 74 7.82 13.34 17.27
N ARG A 75 6.53 13.57 17.49
CA ARG A 75 6.00 14.78 18.15
C ARG A 75 6.55 14.89 19.58
N GLU A 76 6.51 13.82 20.35
CA GLU A 76 7.03 13.78 21.73
C GLU A 76 8.54 14.03 21.77
N ARG A 77 9.30 13.37 20.89
CA ARG A 77 10.77 13.55 20.80
C ARG A 77 11.16 14.97 20.40
N ILE A 78 10.45 15.59 19.45
CA ILE A 78 10.69 16.99 19.08
C ILE A 78 10.38 17.90 20.26
N ARG A 79 9.24 17.70 20.94
CA ARG A 79 8.87 18.48 22.14
C ARG A 79 9.95 18.40 23.21
N HIS A 80 10.40 17.19 23.55
CA HIS A 80 11.46 16.98 24.53
C HIS A 80 12.75 17.70 24.12
N ARG A 81 13.13 17.59 22.84
CA ARG A 81 14.35 18.22 22.33
C ARG A 81 14.30 19.74 22.37
N LEU A 82 13.13 20.35 22.12
CA LEU A 82 12.91 21.79 22.27
C LEU A 82 13.09 22.23 23.72
N VAL A 83 12.58 21.46 24.69
CA VAL A 83 12.73 21.73 26.13
C VAL A 83 14.20 21.63 26.55
N GLU A 84 14.91 20.56 26.15
CA GLU A 84 16.33 20.41 26.42
C GLU A 84 17.15 21.56 25.82
N ALA A 85 16.84 21.97 24.59
CA ALA A 85 17.49 23.09 23.94
C ALA A 85 17.22 24.39 24.70
N ALA A 86 15.99 24.65 25.12
CA ALA A 86 15.65 25.83 25.91
C ALA A 86 16.45 25.87 27.23
N ALA A 87 16.57 24.75 27.93
CA ALA A 87 17.38 24.62 29.13
C ALA A 87 18.86 24.94 28.84
N ALA A 88 19.43 24.41 27.75
CA ALA A 88 20.81 24.70 27.36
C ALA A 88 21.04 26.21 27.17
N PHE A 89 20.12 26.91 26.49
CA PHE A 89 20.18 28.37 26.35
C PHE A 89 20.03 29.14 27.69
N ARG A 90 19.42 28.53 28.71
CA ARG A 90 19.38 29.04 30.10
C ARG A 90 20.58 28.63 30.97
N HIS A 91 21.63 28.08 30.36
CA HIS A 91 22.81 27.55 31.06
C HIS A 91 22.49 26.36 31.96
N GLN A 92 21.47 25.59 31.59
CA GLN A 92 21.04 24.38 32.28
C GLN A 92 21.19 23.19 31.34
N GLY A 93 21.67 22.05 31.85
CA GLY A 93 21.86 20.83 31.05
C GLY A 93 23.28 20.66 30.50
N GLU A 94 23.57 19.43 30.07
CA GLU A 94 24.93 18.94 29.80
C GLU A 94 25.09 18.34 28.38
N ASP A 95 24.04 18.38 27.55
CA ASP A 95 24.09 17.84 26.19
C ASP A 95 25.09 18.65 25.34
N SER A 96 26.21 18.01 25.01
CA SER A 96 27.32 18.63 24.29
C SER A 96 26.93 19.19 22.93
N LEU A 97 25.95 18.58 22.25
CA LEU A 97 25.51 19.01 20.92
C LEU A 97 24.60 20.24 21.01
N LEU A 98 23.75 20.33 22.03
CA LEU A 98 22.95 21.53 22.30
C LEU A 98 23.82 22.68 22.82
N LEU A 99 24.85 22.38 23.63
CA LEU A 99 25.83 23.39 24.04
C LEU A 99 26.63 23.91 22.85
N ALA A 100 27.01 23.04 21.91
CA ALA A 100 27.65 23.44 20.66
C ALA A 100 26.70 24.30 19.80
N LEU A 101 25.44 23.90 19.63
CA LEU A 101 24.43 24.70 18.94
C LEU A 101 24.25 26.07 19.61
N ARG A 102 24.17 26.14 20.94
CA ARG A 102 24.05 27.40 21.67
C ARG A 102 25.24 28.33 21.43
N SER A 103 26.45 27.79 21.39
CA SER A 103 27.68 28.57 21.17
C SER A 103 27.75 29.26 19.79
N GLN A 104 26.90 28.85 18.85
CA GLN A 104 26.73 29.49 17.56
C GLN A 104 25.93 30.80 17.62
N TYR A 105 25.24 31.07 18.73
CA TYR A 105 24.45 32.29 18.92
C TYR A 105 25.16 33.25 19.88
N PRO A 106 25.08 34.58 19.67
CA PRO A 106 25.60 35.55 20.62
C PRO A 106 24.97 35.38 22.00
N GLU A 107 25.76 35.43 23.07
CA GLU A 107 25.28 35.23 24.44
C GLU A 107 24.14 36.18 24.82
N ALA A 108 24.16 37.41 24.30
CA ALA A 108 23.11 38.40 24.48
C ALA A 108 21.73 37.95 23.94
N THR A 109 21.68 37.04 22.95
CA THR A 109 20.42 36.54 22.38
C THR A 109 19.91 35.28 23.06
N TRP A 110 20.69 34.65 23.94
CA TRP A 110 20.33 33.36 24.54
C TRP A 110 18.99 33.37 25.29
N PRO A 111 18.64 34.41 26.09
CA PRO A 111 17.33 34.47 26.73
C PRO A 111 16.16 34.48 25.74
N ALA A 112 16.32 35.15 24.60
CA ALA A 112 15.31 35.19 23.54
C ALA A 112 15.19 33.84 22.82
N CYS A 113 16.32 33.18 22.54
CA CYS A 113 16.36 31.83 21.97
C CYS A 113 15.67 30.81 22.91
N ALA A 114 16.00 30.82 24.21
CA ALA A 114 15.35 29.98 25.20
C ALA A 114 13.83 30.18 25.21
N ARG A 115 13.38 31.44 25.26
CA ARG A 115 11.95 31.76 25.26
C ARG A 115 11.25 31.27 23.99
N ARG A 116 11.88 31.40 22.83
CA ARG A 116 11.33 30.92 21.56
C ARG A 116 11.16 29.41 21.54
N LEU A 117 12.16 28.68 22.04
CA LEU A 117 12.15 27.22 22.13
C LEU A 117 11.07 26.72 23.10
N GLU A 118 10.89 27.39 24.24
CA GLU A 118 9.81 27.08 25.19
C GLU A 118 8.43 27.27 24.56
N LEU A 119 8.20 28.41 23.92
CA LEU A 119 6.94 28.68 23.23
C LEU A 119 6.67 27.65 22.12
N ALA A 120 7.70 27.25 21.38
CA ALA A 120 7.58 26.19 20.38
C ALA A 120 7.24 24.84 21.03
N ALA A 121 7.85 24.49 22.17
CA ALA A 121 7.56 23.26 22.90
C ALA A 121 6.12 23.21 23.44
N GLU A 122 5.61 24.34 23.95
CA GLU A 122 4.22 24.49 24.38
C GLU A 122 3.24 24.34 23.20
N TRP A 123 3.62 24.85 22.02
CA TRP A 123 2.77 24.86 20.83
C TRP A 123 2.83 23.56 19.99
N MET A 124 3.52 22.52 20.47
CA MET A 124 3.69 21.26 19.75
C MET A 124 2.39 20.48 19.49
N ASP A 125 1.31 20.76 20.22
CA ASP A 125 0.01 20.12 19.96
C ASP A 125 -0.59 20.51 18.61
N GLU A 126 -0.31 21.73 18.15
CA GLU A 126 -0.69 22.27 16.84
C GLU A 126 0.39 22.06 15.77
N ALA A 127 1.46 21.33 16.07
CA ALA A 127 2.54 21.10 15.13
C ALA A 127 2.06 20.32 13.89
N ALA A 128 2.59 20.67 12.72
CA ALA A 128 2.31 20.00 11.45
C ALA A 128 3.06 18.65 11.33
N VAL A 129 2.90 17.76 12.32
CA VAL A 129 3.43 16.39 12.35
C VAL A 129 2.29 15.43 12.06
N SER A 130 2.33 14.78 10.89
CA SER A 130 1.20 13.97 10.40
C SER A 130 1.67 12.76 9.58
N THR A 131 0.77 11.83 9.28
CA THR A 131 1.08 10.81 8.27
C THR A 131 0.98 11.42 6.87
N ILE A 132 1.63 10.79 5.88
CA ILE A 132 1.51 11.22 4.47
C ILE A 132 0.03 11.29 4.06
N HIS A 133 -0.77 10.28 4.42
CA HIS A 133 -2.20 10.24 4.11
C HIS A 133 -2.98 11.37 4.80
N SER A 134 -2.76 11.59 6.10
CA SER A 134 -3.43 12.66 6.84
C SER A 134 -3.10 14.04 6.27
N TRP A 135 -1.86 14.26 5.84
CA TRP A 135 -1.45 15.51 5.20
C TRP A 135 -2.13 15.72 3.84
N CYS A 136 -2.07 14.71 2.95
CA CYS A 136 -2.73 14.77 1.65
C CYS A 136 -4.23 15.01 1.80
N TYR A 137 -4.88 14.32 2.74
CA TYR A 137 -6.29 14.50 3.04
C TYR A 137 -6.61 15.93 3.52
N ARG A 138 -5.78 16.49 4.41
CA ARG A 138 -5.92 17.88 4.87
C ARG A 138 -5.81 18.87 3.70
N MET A 139 -4.82 18.70 2.83
CA MET A 139 -4.61 19.57 1.66
C MET A 139 -5.77 19.51 0.67
N LEU A 140 -6.30 18.31 0.37
CA LEU A 140 -7.47 18.15 -0.50
C LEU A 140 -8.71 18.86 0.07
N ARG A 141 -8.87 18.88 1.39
CA ARG A 141 -10.01 19.52 2.05
C ARG A 141 -9.85 21.04 2.13
N GLU A 142 -8.66 21.54 2.49
CA GLU A 142 -8.38 22.97 2.60
C GLU A 142 -8.35 23.66 1.22
N HIS A 143 -7.96 22.94 0.17
CA HIS A 143 -7.95 23.41 -1.23
C HIS A 143 -9.01 22.73 -2.11
N ALA A 144 -10.16 22.37 -1.53
CA ALA A 144 -11.25 21.70 -2.26
C ALA A 144 -11.75 22.51 -3.47
N PHE A 145 -11.77 23.85 -3.36
CA PHE A 145 -12.16 24.76 -4.43
C PHE A 145 -11.19 24.71 -5.63
N ASP A 146 -9.88 24.69 -5.38
CA ASP A 146 -8.86 24.68 -6.44
C ASP A 146 -8.78 23.30 -7.14
N SER A 147 -9.19 22.24 -6.45
CA SER A 147 -9.16 20.85 -6.97
C SER A 147 -10.46 20.40 -7.64
N GLY A 148 -11.52 21.21 -7.63
CA GLY A 148 -12.84 20.82 -8.15
C GLY A 148 -13.47 19.64 -7.41
N SER A 149 -12.98 19.35 -6.20
CA SER A 149 -13.36 18.18 -5.42
C SER A 149 -14.60 18.43 -4.57
N LEU A 150 -15.37 17.38 -4.31
CA LEU A 150 -16.54 17.45 -3.43
C LEU A 150 -16.11 17.90 -2.02
N PHE A 151 -16.81 18.88 -1.45
CA PHE A 151 -16.51 19.48 -0.13
C PHE A 151 -16.36 18.46 1.02
N SER A 152 -16.89 17.24 0.88
CA SER A 152 -16.68 16.13 1.80
C SER A 152 -16.18 14.89 1.05
N LEU A 153 -14.87 14.73 0.95
CA LEU A 153 -14.28 13.43 0.66
C LEU A 153 -14.28 12.62 1.95
N ASN A 154 -15.00 11.50 1.98
CA ASN A 154 -14.84 10.54 3.07
C ASN A 154 -13.68 9.61 2.71
N LEU A 155 -12.69 9.49 3.61
CA LEU A 155 -11.60 8.55 3.44
C LEU A 155 -12.13 7.13 3.68
N GLU A 156 -12.40 6.41 2.59
CA GLU A 156 -12.76 5.00 2.66
C GLU A 156 -11.49 4.16 2.79
N ASN A 157 -11.31 3.52 3.94
CA ASN A 157 -10.11 2.73 4.23
C ASN A 157 -10.28 1.25 3.82
N ASP A 158 -11.51 0.78 3.61
CA ASP A 158 -11.79 -0.58 3.16
C ASP A 158 -12.66 -0.59 1.90
N GLN A 159 -12.02 -0.91 0.77
CA GLN A 159 -12.71 -1.00 -0.52
C GLN A 159 -13.42 -2.34 -0.72
N GLN A 160 -13.35 -3.28 0.23
CA GLN A 160 -13.91 -4.62 0.07
C GLN A 160 -15.41 -4.63 -0.23
N GLU A 161 -16.20 -3.76 0.41
CA GLU A 161 -17.65 -3.72 0.20
C GLU A 161 -17.98 -3.28 -1.23
N LEU A 162 -17.30 -2.24 -1.72
CA LEU A 162 -17.42 -1.74 -3.09
C LEU A 162 -17.00 -2.80 -4.12
N GLU A 163 -15.87 -3.48 -3.87
CA GLU A 163 -15.43 -4.56 -4.76
C GLU A 163 -16.42 -5.73 -4.80
N GLN A 164 -17.00 -6.11 -3.65
CA GLN A 164 -18.02 -7.15 -3.59
C GLN A 164 -19.28 -6.75 -4.35
N GLU A 165 -19.70 -5.48 -4.27
CA GLU A 165 -20.81 -4.95 -5.05
C GLU A 165 -20.56 -5.09 -6.55
N VAL A 166 -19.38 -4.67 -7.03
CA VAL A 166 -18.96 -4.81 -8.42
C VAL A 166 -18.96 -6.28 -8.87
N VAL A 167 -18.44 -7.20 -8.06
CA VAL A 167 -18.42 -8.63 -8.40
C VAL A 167 -19.83 -9.22 -8.44
N ARG A 168 -20.73 -8.82 -7.54
CA ARG A 168 -22.13 -9.24 -7.57
C ARG A 168 -22.86 -8.72 -8.81
N ASP A 169 -22.60 -7.48 -9.21
CA ASP A 169 -23.13 -6.89 -10.44
C ASP A 169 -22.61 -7.62 -11.68
N TYR A 170 -21.30 -7.92 -11.71
CA TYR A 170 -20.68 -8.72 -12.76
C TYR A 170 -21.33 -10.10 -12.87
N TRP A 171 -21.52 -10.77 -11.75
CA TRP A 171 -22.15 -12.09 -11.70
C TRP A 171 -23.60 -12.05 -12.21
N ARG A 172 -24.39 -11.04 -11.79
CA ARG A 172 -25.77 -10.83 -12.25
C ARG A 172 -25.84 -10.53 -13.75
N THR A 173 -24.88 -9.76 -14.26
CA THR A 173 -24.87 -9.34 -15.67
C THR A 173 -24.41 -10.45 -16.61
N PHE A 174 -23.36 -11.19 -16.22
CA PHE A 174 -22.70 -12.13 -17.14
C PHE A 174 -22.99 -13.60 -16.87
N TYR A 175 -23.29 -14.00 -15.62
CA TYR A 175 -23.44 -15.42 -15.29
C TYR A 175 -24.91 -15.84 -15.19
N TYR A 176 -25.80 -14.99 -14.66
CA TYR A 176 -27.23 -15.33 -14.59
C TYR A 176 -27.88 -15.63 -15.96
N PRO A 177 -27.50 -14.96 -17.06
CA PRO A 177 -28.06 -15.25 -18.38
C PRO A 177 -27.52 -16.53 -19.03
N LEU A 178 -26.47 -17.15 -18.48
CA LEU A 178 -25.86 -18.35 -19.06
C LEU A 178 -26.82 -19.55 -18.96
N ASP A 179 -26.68 -20.49 -19.89
CA ASP A 179 -27.41 -21.75 -19.83
C ASP A 179 -26.92 -22.66 -18.69
N ALA A 180 -27.66 -23.75 -18.45
CA ALA A 180 -27.38 -24.68 -17.36
C ALA A 180 -26.02 -25.40 -17.50
N GLU A 181 -25.54 -25.65 -18.72
CA GLU A 181 -24.26 -26.34 -18.95
C GLU A 181 -23.07 -25.41 -18.66
N ALA A 182 -23.15 -24.17 -19.16
CA ALA A 182 -22.19 -23.12 -18.90
C ALA A 182 -22.14 -22.77 -17.40
N LEU A 183 -23.31 -22.61 -16.75
CA LEU A 183 -23.39 -22.42 -15.30
C LEU A 183 -22.82 -23.60 -14.51
N GLY A 184 -23.09 -24.84 -14.94
CA GLY A 184 -22.52 -26.04 -14.32
C GLY A 184 -20.98 -26.05 -14.36
N SER A 185 -20.40 -25.58 -15.47
CA SER A 185 -18.96 -25.43 -15.61
C SER A 185 -18.39 -24.36 -14.67
N ILE A 186 -19.02 -23.19 -14.63
CA ILE A 186 -18.62 -22.06 -13.78
C ILE A 186 -18.74 -22.39 -12.28
N THR A 187 -19.85 -22.99 -11.87
CA THR A 187 -20.10 -23.35 -10.46
C THR A 187 -19.18 -24.45 -9.93
N GLY A 188 -18.48 -25.16 -10.83
CA GLY A 188 -17.35 -26.01 -10.47
C GLY A 188 -16.14 -25.24 -9.91
N TYR A 189 -15.96 -23.99 -10.32
CA TYR A 189 -14.88 -23.11 -9.86
C TYR A 189 -15.32 -22.20 -8.72
N TRP A 190 -16.46 -21.55 -8.86
CA TRP A 190 -16.97 -20.57 -7.90
C TRP A 190 -18.45 -20.82 -7.60
N LYS A 191 -18.77 -21.10 -6.33
CA LYS A 191 -20.15 -21.37 -5.90
C LYS A 191 -20.95 -20.10 -5.59
N SER A 192 -20.27 -18.97 -5.42
CA SER A 192 -20.89 -17.69 -5.12
C SER A 192 -20.06 -16.51 -5.65
N PRO A 193 -20.66 -15.32 -5.82
CA PRO A 193 -19.94 -14.11 -6.16
C PRO A 193 -18.79 -13.79 -5.17
N ASP A 194 -18.98 -14.06 -3.87
CA ASP A 194 -17.93 -13.80 -2.88
C ASP A 194 -16.71 -14.73 -3.06
N GLN A 195 -16.91 -15.97 -3.52
CA GLN A 195 -15.80 -16.87 -3.86
C GLN A 195 -15.03 -16.38 -5.10
N LEU A 196 -15.73 -15.85 -6.10
CA LEU A 196 -15.10 -15.21 -7.25
C LEU A 196 -14.30 -13.99 -6.81
N HIS A 197 -14.88 -13.11 -5.99
CA HIS A 197 -14.19 -11.93 -5.44
C HIS A 197 -12.89 -12.32 -4.72
N GLY A 198 -12.95 -13.32 -3.84
CA GLY A 198 -11.77 -13.78 -3.10
C GLY A 198 -10.63 -14.32 -3.96
N GLN A 199 -10.93 -14.85 -5.16
CA GLN A 199 -9.90 -15.27 -6.12
C GLN A 199 -9.41 -14.11 -7.00
N VAL A 200 -10.33 -13.32 -7.56
CA VAL A 200 -10.01 -12.18 -8.43
C VAL A 200 -9.22 -11.10 -7.70
N ARG A 201 -9.55 -10.82 -6.42
CA ARG A 201 -8.87 -9.81 -5.60
C ARG A 201 -7.35 -10.04 -5.53
N LYS A 202 -6.91 -11.30 -5.53
CA LYS A 202 -5.48 -11.67 -5.51
C LYS A 202 -4.76 -11.37 -6.82
N LEU A 203 -5.51 -11.17 -7.90
CA LEU A 203 -5.02 -10.96 -9.26
C LEU A 203 -5.26 -9.53 -9.76
N LEU A 204 -5.98 -8.68 -9.02
CA LEU A 204 -6.32 -7.32 -9.46
C LEU A 204 -5.08 -6.47 -9.77
N ALA A 205 -4.01 -6.60 -8.98
CA ALA A 205 -2.74 -5.91 -9.21
C ALA A 205 -2.08 -6.31 -10.54
N GLU A 206 -2.35 -7.51 -11.03
CA GLU A 206 -1.80 -8.07 -12.27
C GLU A 206 -2.77 -7.92 -13.45
N SER A 207 -3.87 -7.19 -13.30
CA SER A 207 -4.92 -7.10 -14.31
C SER A 207 -4.44 -6.49 -15.63
N GLU A 208 -3.40 -5.65 -15.61
CA GLU A 208 -2.76 -5.12 -16.81
C GLU A 208 -2.04 -6.21 -17.62
N ALA A 209 -1.47 -7.21 -16.94
CA ALA A 209 -0.74 -8.31 -17.59
C ALA A 209 -1.66 -9.22 -18.41
N LEU A 210 -2.97 -9.21 -18.18
CA LEU A 210 -3.97 -9.95 -18.97
C LEU A 210 -4.08 -9.44 -20.42
N GLY A 211 -3.58 -8.23 -20.72
CA GLY A 211 -3.58 -7.68 -22.07
C GLY A 211 -4.98 -7.45 -22.65
N SER A 212 -5.06 -7.48 -23.98
CA SER A 212 -6.30 -7.39 -24.77
C SER A 212 -6.24 -8.37 -25.95
N PRO A 213 -7.37 -8.95 -26.38
CA PRO A 213 -8.75 -8.67 -25.95
C PRO A 213 -9.16 -9.39 -24.64
N ARG A 214 -10.15 -8.83 -23.95
CA ARG A 214 -10.79 -9.40 -22.75
C ARG A 214 -12.21 -9.85 -23.12
N PRO A 215 -12.38 -11.04 -23.73
CA PRO A 215 -13.68 -11.51 -24.18
C PRO A 215 -14.67 -11.65 -23.02
N ALA A 216 -15.95 -11.52 -23.32
CA ALA A 216 -17.00 -11.74 -22.33
C ALA A 216 -16.98 -13.20 -21.85
N PRO A 217 -17.44 -13.51 -20.61
CA PRO A 217 -17.40 -14.86 -20.07
C PRO A 217 -18.03 -15.92 -20.96
N GLU A 218 -19.15 -15.62 -21.60
CA GLU A 218 -19.83 -16.53 -22.54
C GLU A 218 -18.92 -16.92 -23.71
N GLN A 219 -18.21 -15.96 -24.29
CA GLN A 219 -17.28 -16.21 -25.40
C GLN A 219 -16.09 -17.05 -24.94
N THR A 220 -15.54 -16.75 -23.76
CA THR A 220 -14.45 -17.53 -23.16
C THR A 220 -14.87 -18.96 -22.89
N LEU A 221 -16.07 -19.17 -22.34
CA LEU A 221 -16.64 -20.49 -22.07
C LEU A 221 -16.89 -21.26 -23.37
N SER A 222 -17.51 -20.61 -24.36
CA SER A 222 -17.79 -21.23 -25.66
C SER A 222 -16.50 -21.67 -26.36
N ALA A 223 -15.46 -20.82 -26.36
CA ALA A 223 -14.15 -21.16 -26.90
C ALA A 223 -13.50 -22.36 -26.18
N ALA A 224 -13.50 -22.34 -24.84
CA ALA A 224 -12.95 -23.44 -24.05
C ALA A 224 -13.72 -24.77 -24.23
N GLN A 225 -15.06 -24.70 -24.35
CA GLN A 225 -15.90 -25.85 -24.65
C GLN A 225 -15.61 -26.42 -26.04
N ALA A 226 -15.44 -25.56 -27.05
CA ALA A 226 -15.11 -25.94 -28.42
C ALA A 226 -13.71 -26.59 -28.49
N GLU A 227 -12.72 -26.03 -27.81
CA GLU A 227 -11.37 -26.62 -27.75
C GLU A 227 -11.40 -28.00 -27.06
N ARG A 228 -12.11 -28.10 -25.93
CA ARG A 228 -12.29 -29.36 -25.21
C ARG A 228 -12.98 -30.41 -26.06
N SER A 229 -14.06 -30.04 -26.77
CA SER A 229 -14.80 -30.98 -27.61
C SER A 229 -13.96 -31.47 -28.79
N ALA A 230 -13.21 -30.58 -29.45
CA ALA A 230 -12.27 -30.94 -30.50
C ALA A 230 -11.19 -31.91 -30.00
N ARG A 231 -10.58 -31.63 -28.85
CA ARG A 231 -9.56 -32.51 -28.27
C ARG A 231 -10.12 -33.86 -27.85
N LEU A 232 -11.32 -33.89 -27.28
CA LEU A 232 -12.00 -35.14 -26.94
C LEU A 232 -12.35 -35.94 -28.19
N ALA A 233 -12.77 -35.30 -29.28
CA ALA A 233 -13.06 -35.97 -30.54
C ALA A 233 -11.80 -36.63 -31.13
N GLU A 234 -10.65 -35.95 -31.08
CA GLU A 234 -9.35 -36.51 -31.50
C GLU A 234 -8.97 -37.74 -30.65
N LEU A 235 -9.07 -37.64 -29.32
CA LEU A 235 -8.75 -38.76 -28.42
C LEU A 235 -9.71 -39.94 -28.57
N LYS A 236 -10.97 -39.67 -28.92
CA LYS A 236 -12.02 -40.68 -29.11
C LYS A 236 -12.10 -41.21 -30.55
N ALA A 237 -11.36 -40.65 -31.50
CA ALA A 237 -11.43 -41.03 -32.91
C ALA A 237 -11.25 -42.54 -33.17
N PRO A 238 -10.39 -43.29 -32.44
CA PRO A 238 -10.25 -44.73 -32.63
C PRO A 238 -11.38 -45.56 -31.98
N TRP A 239 -12.16 -44.98 -31.08
CA TRP A 239 -13.11 -45.73 -30.24
C TRP A 239 -14.18 -46.47 -31.04
N PRO A 240 -14.78 -45.91 -32.12
CA PRO A 240 -15.75 -46.65 -32.92
C PRO A 240 -15.18 -47.95 -33.48
N ALA A 241 -13.94 -47.93 -33.99
CA ALA A 241 -13.27 -49.14 -34.48
C ALA A 241 -12.97 -50.13 -33.35
N TRP A 242 -12.53 -49.62 -32.19
CA TRP A 242 -12.30 -50.48 -31.03
C TRP A 242 -13.58 -51.10 -30.48
N LEU A 243 -14.75 -50.45 -30.62
CA LEU A 243 -16.01 -51.02 -30.17
C LEU A 243 -16.38 -52.29 -30.96
N ASP A 244 -16.13 -52.27 -32.28
CA ASP A 244 -16.36 -53.45 -33.13
C ASP A 244 -15.47 -54.64 -32.73
N ASP A 245 -14.28 -54.39 -32.20
CA ASP A 245 -13.36 -55.44 -31.71
C ASP A 245 -13.62 -55.82 -30.23
N LEU A 246 -13.94 -54.84 -29.39
CA LEU A 246 -14.11 -55.00 -27.95
C LEU A 246 -15.41 -55.70 -27.59
N VAL A 247 -16.51 -55.44 -28.31
CA VAL A 247 -17.80 -56.08 -28.03
C VAL A 247 -17.70 -57.61 -28.20
N PRO A 248 -17.20 -58.15 -29.33
CA PRO A 248 -16.97 -59.59 -29.47
C PRO A 248 -15.97 -60.15 -28.44
N ALA A 249 -14.88 -59.43 -28.16
CA ALA A 249 -13.88 -59.88 -27.20
C ALA A 249 -14.44 -59.97 -25.77
N LEU A 250 -15.27 -59.00 -25.36
CA LEU A 250 -15.97 -59.02 -24.06
C LEU A 250 -17.02 -60.13 -24.00
N GLU A 251 -17.74 -60.40 -25.09
CA GLU A 251 -18.69 -61.51 -25.15
C GLU A 251 -18.02 -62.88 -25.10
N ASP A 252 -16.88 -63.06 -25.77
CA ASP A 252 -16.11 -64.30 -25.70
C ASP A 252 -15.47 -64.49 -24.31
N ALA A 253 -14.92 -63.43 -23.71
CA ALA A 253 -14.42 -63.46 -22.34
C ALA A 253 -15.54 -63.80 -21.32
N ALA A 254 -16.77 -63.31 -21.53
CA ALA A 254 -17.93 -63.68 -20.74
C ALA A 254 -18.30 -65.18 -20.91
N LYS A 255 -18.30 -65.70 -22.15
CA LYS A 255 -18.53 -67.14 -22.43
C LYS A 255 -17.49 -68.03 -21.74
N ARG A 256 -16.23 -67.59 -21.70
CA ARG A 256 -15.12 -68.27 -21.00
C ARG A 256 -15.14 -68.09 -19.48
N LYS A 257 -16.13 -67.37 -18.93
CA LYS A 257 -16.24 -67.02 -17.49
C LYS A 257 -15.01 -66.29 -16.94
N ALA A 258 -14.29 -65.55 -17.78
CA ALA A 258 -13.12 -64.76 -17.36
C ALA A 258 -13.50 -63.62 -16.39
N PHE A 259 -14.78 -63.24 -16.35
CA PHE A 259 -15.36 -62.32 -15.37
C PHE A 259 -16.84 -62.65 -15.10
N LYS A 260 -17.42 -62.06 -14.04
CA LYS A 260 -18.85 -62.22 -13.70
C LYS A 260 -19.71 -61.38 -14.66
N GLY A 261 -20.17 -61.98 -15.76
CA GLY A 261 -21.00 -61.28 -16.76
C GLY A 261 -22.24 -60.55 -16.21
N GLN A 262 -22.81 -61.00 -15.09
CA GLN A 262 -23.96 -60.37 -14.43
C GLN A 262 -23.66 -59.00 -13.77
N SER A 263 -22.38 -58.62 -13.60
CA SER A 263 -22.03 -57.29 -13.08
C SER A 263 -22.04 -56.19 -14.15
N PHE A 264 -22.06 -56.55 -15.45
CA PHE A 264 -22.23 -55.62 -16.57
C PHE A 264 -23.69 -55.69 -17.03
N ASN A 265 -24.55 -54.91 -16.36
CA ASN A 265 -25.98 -54.89 -16.62
C ASN A 265 -26.28 -54.34 -18.03
N ALA A 266 -27.33 -54.85 -18.68
CA ALA A 266 -27.73 -54.46 -20.04
C ALA A 266 -28.02 -52.94 -20.21
N LYS A 267 -28.17 -52.18 -19.12
CA LYS A 267 -28.27 -50.71 -19.13
C LYS A 267 -26.97 -49.99 -19.49
N SER A 268 -25.83 -50.68 -19.51
CA SER A 268 -24.53 -50.14 -19.92
C SER A 268 -24.23 -50.34 -21.42
N ARG A 269 -25.16 -50.94 -22.17
CA ARG A 269 -25.00 -51.29 -23.59
C ARG A 269 -25.81 -50.40 -24.56
N ALA A 270 -26.59 -49.44 -24.05
CA ALA A 270 -27.34 -48.44 -24.84
C ALA A 270 -26.75 -47.06 -24.58
#